data_AF-A0A365ZM34-F1
#
_entry.id   AF-A0A365ZM34-F1
#
_cell.length_a   1.000
_cell.length_b   1.000
_cell.length_c   1.000
_cell.angle_alpha   90.00
_cell.angle_beta   90.00
_cell.angle_gamma   90.00
#
_symmetry.space_group_name_H-M   'P 1'
#
loop_
_entity.id
_entity.type
_entity.pdbx_description
1 polymer ?
#
loop_
_entity_poly.entity_id
_entity_poly.type
_entity_poly.pdbx_seq_one_letter_code
_entity_poly.pdbx_strand_id
1 'polypeptide(L)'
;MEFVHSITAGRAATGTTPVHRSPVGEKARQPLSSASTADPRAAAVRRYEGGQLVWRVQCGDLISRERCLTVFVDDDEVVLVGPPGETARLTAGQLGQLRAALNEAAKLAER
;
A
#
# COMPACT_ATOMS: atom_id res chain seq x y z
N MET A 1 31.83 -39.92 -9.93
CA MET A 1 30.91 -40.03 -11.07
C MET A 1 30.71 -38.62 -11.60
N GLU A 2 31.40 -38.37 -12.70
CA GLU A 2 31.64 -37.06 -13.31
C GLU A 2 30.50 -36.76 -14.27
N PHE A 3 29.93 -35.56 -14.23
CA PHE A 3 29.14 -35.02 -15.34
C PHE A 3 29.41 -33.53 -15.46
N VAL A 4 30.48 -33.22 -16.19
CA VAL A 4 30.65 -31.98 -16.96
C VAL A 4 29.62 -31.99 -18.08
N HIS A 5 28.86 -30.91 -18.26
CA HIS A 5 28.41 -30.43 -19.58
C HIS A 5 28.14 -28.91 -19.52
N SER A 6 29.08 -28.15 -20.06
CA SER A 6 28.93 -26.77 -20.52
C SER A 6 27.97 -26.71 -21.73
N ILE A 7 27.17 -25.65 -21.87
CA ILE A 7 26.69 -25.08 -23.16
C ILE A 7 25.94 -23.77 -22.86
N THR A 8 26.44 -22.58 -23.21
CA THR A 8 26.54 -21.89 -24.51
C THR A 8 25.41 -20.87 -24.71
N ALA A 9 25.81 -19.62 -24.96
CA ALA A 9 24.94 -18.50 -25.24
C ALA A 9 24.42 -18.56 -26.68
N GLY A 10 23.16 -18.21 -26.88
CA GLY A 10 22.55 -18.06 -28.20
C GLY A 10 21.58 -16.88 -28.20
N ARG A 11 22.03 -15.75 -28.74
CA ARG A 11 21.21 -14.58 -29.07
C ARG A 11 20.57 -14.80 -30.43
N ALA A 12 19.26 -14.59 -30.54
CA ALA A 12 18.60 -14.38 -31.84
C ALA A 12 17.51 -13.33 -31.68
N ALA A 13 17.74 -12.18 -32.30
CA ALA A 13 16.75 -11.13 -32.49
C ALA A 13 15.85 -11.50 -33.68
N THR A 14 14.56 -11.20 -33.58
CA THR A 14 13.73 -10.93 -34.77
C THR A 14 12.64 -9.97 -34.35
N GLY A 15 12.68 -8.78 -34.95
CA GLY A 15 11.64 -7.77 -34.79
C GLY A 15 10.39 -8.16 -35.57
N THR A 16 9.25 -7.75 -35.05
CA THR A 16 8.02 -7.57 -35.83
C THR A 16 7.30 -6.36 -35.29
N THR A 17 6.93 -5.48 -36.21
CA THR A 17 6.30 -4.19 -36.07
C THR A 17 4.87 -4.27 -35.53
N PRO A 18 4.36 -3.22 -34.87
CA PRO A 18 3.00 -3.22 -34.33
C PRO A 18 1.98 -2.87 -35.43
N VAL A 19 0.94 -3.69 -35.56
CA VAL A 19 -0.26 -3.34 -36.33
C VAL A 19 -1.30 -2.76 -35.39
N HIS A 20 -1.47 -1.45 -35.48
CA HIS A 20 -2.52 -0.68 -34.81
C HIS A 20 -3.88 -1.04 -35.43
N ARG A 21 -4.76 -1.70 -34.65
CA ARG A 21 -6.19 -1.79 -34.96
C ARG A 21 -6.98 -1.24 -33.78
N SER A 22 -7.52 -0.04 -33.97
CA SER A 22 -8.64 0.46 -33.18
C SER A 22 -9.94 -0.12 -33.73
N PRO A 23 -10.84 -0.61 -32.88
CA PRO A 23 -12.27 -0.54 -33.14
C PRO A 23 -12.92 0.53 -32.25
N VAL A 24 -13.81 1.26 -32.89
CA VAL A 24 -14.64 2.33 -32.38
C VAL A 24 -15.79 1.76 -31.54
N GLY A 25 -16.07 2.42 -30.41
CA GLY A 25 -17.41 2.55 -29.82
C GLY A 25 -18.04 1.34 -29.13
N GLU A 26 -17.91 1.26 -27.80
CA GLU A 26 -19.03 0.83 -26.96
C GLU A 26 -18.97 1.53 -25.59
N LYS A 27 -20.04 2.23 -25.25
CA LYS A 27 -20.24 2.92 -23.97
C LYS A 27 -20.82 1.91 -22.97
N ALA A 28 -20.37 2.02 -21.71
CA ALA A 28 -20.87 1.37 -20.50
C ALA A 28 -20.29 -0.01 -20.14
N ARG A 29 -19.26 0.02 -19.29
CA ARG A 29 -19.35 -0.32 -17.87
C ARG A 29 -18.07 0.15 -17.19
N GLN A 30 -18.17 1.16 -16.33
CA GLN A 30 -17.11 1.43 -15.37
C GLN A 30 -16.88 0.13 -14.59
N PRO A 31 -15.68 -0.45 -14.58
CA PRO A 31 -15.40 -1.48 -13.60
C PRO A 31 -15.54 -0.79 -12.23
N LEU A 32 -16.52 -1.27 -11.47
CA LEU A 32 -16.63 -1.05 -10.02
C LEU A 32 -15.22 -1.05 -9.48
N SER A 33 -14.80 0.08 -8.91
CA SER A 33 -13.51 0.27 -8.27
C SER A 33 -13.14 -1.02 -7.56
N SER A 34 -12.24 -1.77 -8.19
CA SER A 34 -11.78 -3.06 -7.69
C SER A 34 -11.43 -2.81 -6.25
N ALA A 35 -12.18 -3.44 -5.35
CA ALA A 35 -11.94 -3.43 -3.92
C ALA A 35 -10.44 -3.56 -3.77
N SER A 36 -9.81 -2.47 -3.32
CA SER A 36 -8.37 -2.36 -3.29
C SER A 36 -7.94 -3.51 -2.40
N THR A 37 -7.42 -4.57 -3.00
CA THR A 37 -6.71 -5.62 -2.27
C THR A 37 -5.49 -4.90 -1.77
N ALA A 38 -5.65 -4.18 -0.66
CA ALA A 38 -4.59 -3.45 0.00
C ALA A 38 -3.58 -4.52 0.34
N ASP A 39 -2.50 -4.55 -0.44
CA ASP A 39 -1.38 -5.41 -0.19
C ASP A 39 -1.01 -5.24 1.30
N PRO A 40 -1.02 -6.30 2.12
CA PRO A 40 -0.77 -6.17 3.56
C PRO A 40 0.67 -5.70 3.86
N ARG A 41 1.53 -5.65 2.83
CA ARG A 41 2.88 -5.10 2.85
C ARG A 41 2.91 -3.61 2.45
N ALA A 42 1.80 -3.01 2.02
CA ALA A 42 1.58 -1.56 1.98
C ALA A 42 1.47 -1.03 3.42
N ALA A 43 2.58 -1.18 4.12
CA ALA A 43 2.90 -0.64 5.43
C ALA A 43 2.52 0.82 5.47
N ALA A 44 1.80 1.23 6.53
CA ALA A 44 1.57 2.60 6.96
C ALA A 44 1.90 3.65 5.88
N VAL A 45 1.05 3.77 4.86
CA VAL A 45 1.41 4.56 3.67
C VAL A 45 1.55 6.00 4.12
N ARG A 46 2.78 6.53 4.03
CA ARG A 46 3.08 7.94 4.21
C ARG A 46 2.40 8.73 3.11
N ARG A 47 1.51 9.64 3.47
CA ARG A 47 0.83 10.55 2.55
C ARG A 47 0.95 11.97 3.07
N TYR A 48 1.02 12.93 2.17
CA TYR A 48 0.86 14.33 2.52
C TYR A 48 -0.58 14.72 2.27
N GLU A 49 -1.32 15.02 3.32
CA GLU A 49 -2.72 15.45 3.25
C GLU A 49 -2.76 16.89 3.79
N GLY A 50 -3.19 17.85 2.97
CA GLY A 50 -3.28 19.26 3.41
C GLY A 50 -1.95 19.91 3.81
N GLY A 51 -0.80 19.39 3.35
CA GLY A 51 0.53 19.88 3.72
C GLY A 51 1.15 19.18 4.94
N GLN A 52 0.40 18.28 5.58
CA GLN A 52 0.86 17.54 6.75
C GLN A 52 1.22 16.10 6.39
N LEU A 53 2.27 15.56 7.01
CA LEU A 53 2.61 14.14 6.87
C LEU A 53 1.68 13.28 7.72
N VAL A 54 1.02 12.34 7.06
CA VAL A 54 0.03 11.44 7.64
C VAL A 54 0.39 9.99 7.32
N TRP A 55 0.24 9.12 8.31
CA TRP A 55 0.33 7.67 8.14
C TRP A 55 -1.05 7.05 8.29
N ARG A 56 -1.43 6.21 7.33
CA ARG A 56 -2.68 5.41 7.41
C ARG A 56 -2.33 3.96 7.66
N VAL A 57 -2.77 3.42 8.79
CA VAL A 57 -2.54 2.03 9.19
C VAL A 57 -3.86 1.26 9.08
N GLN A 58 -3.90 0.23 8.23
CA GLN A 58 -5.10 -0.59 8.08
C GLN A 58 -5.35 -1.40 9.37
N CYS A 59 -6.62 -1.49 9.78
CA CYS A 59 -7.05 -2.28 10.93
C CYS A 59 -8.44 -2.88 10.67
N GLY A 60 -8.85 -3.83 11.50
CA GLY A 60 -10.23 -4.32 11.52
C GLY A 60 -11.07 -3.58 12.57
N ASP A 61 -12.37 -3.85 12.60
CA ASP A 61 -13.21 -3.62 13.77
C ASP A 61 -13.62 -4.95 14.45
N LEU A 62 -14.50 -4.91 15.45
CA LEU A 62 -14.96 -6.09 16.18
C LEU A 62 -15.76 -7.07 15.32
N ILE A 63 -16.37 -6.59 14.23
CA ILE A 63 -17.07 -7.44 13.25
C ILE A 63 -16.23 -7.68 12.00
N SER A 64 -14.92 -7.47 12.12
CA SER A 64 -13.91 -7.78 11.11
C SER A 64 -14.07 -7.03 9.77
N ARG A 65 -14.70 -5.84 9.79
CA ARG A 65 -14.69 -4.93 8.63
C ARG A 65 -13.36 -4.20 8.55
N GLU A 66 -12.91 -3.93 7.33
CA GLU A 66 -11.73 -3.12 7.10
C GLU A 66 -11.97 -1.66 7.50
N ARG A 67 -10.98 -1.09 8.19
CA ARG A 67 -10.91 0.26 8.73
C ARG A 67 -9.47 0.76 8.67
N CYS A 68 -9.26 2.01 9.09
CA CYS A 68 -7.92 2.58 9.18
C CYS A 68 -7.77 3.47 10.43
N LEU A 69 -6.58 3.41 11.03
CA LEU A 69 -6.07 4.40 11.97
C LEU A 69 -5.26 5.45 11.21
N THR A 70 -5.31 6.68 11.70
CA THR A 70 -4.56 7.80 11.11
C THR A 70 -3.61 8.34 12.17
N VAL A 71 -2.32 8.45 11.84
CA VAL A 71 -1.31 9.10 12.68
C VAL A 71 -0.80 10.33 11.95
N PHE A 72 -0.60 11.43 12.66
CA PHE A 72 0.06 12.62 12.14
C PHE A 72 0.71 13.40 13.29
N VAL A 73 1.48 14.43 12.94
CA VAL A 73 2.06 15.37 13.90
C VAL A 73 1.40 16.73 13.69
N ASP A 74 0.99 17.36 14.78
CA ASP A 74 0.39 18.69 14.82
C ASP A 74 1.02 19.44 16.01
N ASP A 75 1.64 20.59 15.77
CA ASP A 75 2.29 21.42 16.80
C ASP A 75 3.14 20.62 17.82
N ASP A 76 4.10 19.82 17.31
CA ASP A 76 4.97 18.95 18.11
C ASP A 76 4.24 17.86 18.93
N GLU A 77 2.95 17.63 18.68
CA GLU A 77 2.15 16.57 19.31
C GLU A 77 1.88 15.45 18.30
N VAL A 78 1.98 14.20 18.78
CA VAL A 78 1.61 13.02 17.96
C VAL A 78 0.13 12.75 18.11
N VAL A 79 -0.63 12.96 17.04
CA VAL A 79 -2.08 12.72 17.01
C VAL A 79 -2.38 11.36 16.40
N LEU A 80 -3.12 10.53 17.16
CA LEU A 80 -3.65 9.24 16.70
C LEU A 80 -5.17 9.29 16.65
N VAL A 81 -5.73 9.11 15.45
CA VAL A 81 -7.18 9.09 15.23
C VAL A 81 -7.66 7.66 14.99
N GLY A 82 -8.59 7.24 15.83
CA GLY A 82 -9.34 5.99 15.72
C GLY A 82 -10.31 5.97 14.54
N PRO A 83 -10.73 4.79 14.03
CA PRO A 83 -11.91 4.73 13.17
C PRO A 83 -13.11 5.33 13.92
N PRO A 84 -13.93 6.17 13.27
CA PRO A 84 -15.06 6.80 13.92
C PRO A 84 -16.08 5.76 14.38
N GLY A 85 -16.62 5.90 15.59
CA GLY A 85 -17.74 5.10 16.12
C GLY A 85 -17.40 3.65 16.51
N GLU A 86 -16.19 3.17 16.21
CA GLU A 86 -15.86 1.76 16.29
C GLU A 86 -14.53 1.50 17.01
N THR A 87 -14.39 0.31 17.61
CA THR A 87 -13.12 -0.15 18.20
C THR A 87 -12.20 -0.66 17.10
N ALA A 88 -10.96 -0.15 17.04
CA ALA A 88 -9.92 -0.70 16.18
C ALA A 88 -9.38 -2.01 16.74
N ARG A 89 -9.46 -3.08 15.95
CA ARG A 89 -8.80 -4.35 16.19
C ARG A 89 -7.59 -4.47 15.27
N LEU A 90 -6.42 -4.69 15.86
CA LEU A 90 -5.17 -4.85 15.11
C LEU A 90 -4.67 -6.29 15.23
N THR A 91 -4.20 -6.84 14.12
CA THR A 91 -3.33 -8.02 14.12
C THR A 91 -1.92 -7.65 14.59
N ALA A 92 -1.09 -8.63 14.96
CA ALA A 92 0.30 -8.37 15.37
C ALA A 92 1.10 -7.61 14.29
N GLY A 93 0.88 -7.92 13.00
CA GLY A 93 1.52 -7.21 11.89
C GLY A 93 1.08 -5.75 11.79
N GLN A 94 -0.23 -5.49 11.89
CA GLN A 94 -0.80 -4.14 11.87
C GLN A 94 -0.35 -3.32 13.08
N LEU A 95 -0.26 -3.93 14.26
CA LEU A 95 0.28 -3.28 15.46
C LEU A 95 1.77 -2.92 15.28
N GLY A 96 2.55 -3.79 14.63
CA GLY A 96 3.94 -3.50 14.26
C GLY A 96 4.06 -2.29 13.32
N GLN A 97 3.15 -2.18 12.35
CA GLN A 97 3.08 -1.02 11.45
C GLN A 97 2.68 0.26 12.19
N LEU A 98 1.70 0.19 13.10
CA LEU A 98 1.32 1.32 13.95
C LEU A 98 2.48 1.78 14.81
N ARG A 99 3.22 0.85 15.43
CA ARG A 99 4.42 1.16 16.21
C ARG A 99 5.46 1.89 15.36
N ALA A 100 5.70 1.43 14.14
CA ALA A 100 6.65 2.09 13.24
C ALA A 100 6.20 3.51 12.87
N ALA A 101 4.91 3.71 12.57
CA ALA A 101 4.35 5.03 12.28
C ALA A 101 4.47 5.98 13.49
N LEU A 102 4.12 5.53 14.69
CA LEU A 102 4.23 6.32 15.92
C LEU A 102 5.68 6.69 16.25
N ASN A 103 6.64 5.78 16.04
CA ASN A 103 8.06 6.10 16.25
C ASN A 103 8.56 7.16 15.26
N GLU A 104 8.13 7.10 14.00
CA GLU A 104 8.49 8.12 13.01
C GLU A 104 7.82 9.45 13.32
N ALA A 105 6.57 9.45 13.75
CA ALA A 105 5.85 10.65 14.17
C ALA A 105 6.53 11.31 15.38
N ALA A 106 6.91 10.52 16.40
CA ALA A 106 7.62 11.03 17.58
C ALA A 106 8.92 11.77 17.20
N LYS A 107 9.74 11.19 16.32
CA LYS A 107 10.97 11.85 15.84
C LYS A 107 10.72 13.16 15.10
N LEU A 108 9.55 13.33 14.48
CA LEU A 108 9.19 14.57 13.79
C LEU A 108 8.62 15.61 14.77
N ALA A 109 8.01 15.17 15.85
CA ALA A 109 7.49 15.99 16.94
C ALA A 109 8.60 16.47 17.91
N GLU A 110 9.74 15.80 17.94
CA GLU A 110 10.90 16.22 18.75
C GLU A 110 11.75 17.32 18.07
N ARG A 111 11.31 17.89 16.93
CA ARG A 111 12.18 18.66 16.04
C ARG A 111 11.74 20.11 15.82
#